data_AF-A0AAE7BQ56-F1
#
_entry.id   AF-A0AAE7BQ56-F1
#
_cell.length_a   1.000
_cell.length_b   1.000
_cell.length_c   1.000
_cell.angle_alpha   90.00
_cell.angle_beta   90.00
_cell.angle_gamma   90.00
#
_symmetry.space_group_name_H-M   'P 1'
#
loop_
_entity.id
_entity.type
_entity.pdbx_description
1 polymer ?
#
loop_
_entity_poly.entity_id
_entity_poly.type
_entity_poly.pdbx_seq_one_letter_code
_entity_poly.pdbx_strand_id
1 'polypeptide(L)'
;MKLITLNRKEPNMPKYVWQEKFNERDDSRMEKVDFLPLGTVVVLNGSIKKVMIAQRAVYVPVNEDETDIKYFEYGAVLYPEGLVDGQLVYFNSEDVYKVIAVGYTDADDELLVEEINEALEKVENEPKKVTKIAENSSSTVDPFSGLSEKFDKGE
;
A
#
# COMPACT_ATOMS: atom_id res chain seq x y z
N MET A 1 11.48 -10.73 -21.54
CA MET A 1 10.73 -10.56 -22.80
C MET A 1 10.38 -11.94 -23.34
N LYS A 2 9.11 -12.35 -23.27
CA LYS A 2 8.67 -13.67 -23.76
C LYS A 2 7.41 -13.46 -24.60
N LEU A 3 7.56 -13.58 -25.91
CA LEU A 3 6.46 -13.70 -26.87
C LEU A 3 5.79 -15.07 -26.67
N ILE A 4 4.45 -15.11 -26.69
CA ILE A 4 3.70 -16.36 -26.86
C ILE A 4 2.67 -16.13 -27.98
N THR A 5 2.73 -16.99 -28.97
CA THR A 5 2.06 -16.87 -30.27
C THR A 5 0.79 -17.73 -30.32
N LEU A 6 -0.30 -17.09 -30.74
CA LEU A 6 -1.49 -17.53 -31.49
C LEU A 6 -2.32 -18.79 -31.09
N ASN A 7 -3.59 -18.50 -30.82
CA ASN A 7 -4.78 -19.05 -31.48
C ASN A 7 -4.71 -20.51 -31.97
N ARG A 8 -5.27 -21.41 -31.15
CA ARG A 8 -5.83 -22.69 -31.59
C ARG A 8 -7.30 -22.73 -31.19
N LYS A 9 -8.21 -22.51 -32.15
CA LYS A 9 -9.66 -22.72 -31.96
C LYS A 9 -9.93 -24.22 -31.92
N GLU A 10 -10.45 -24.72 -30.81
CA GLU A 10 -10.96 -26.10 -30.73
C GLU A 10 -12.39 -26.18 -31.29
N PRO A 11 -12.73 -27.11 -32.22
CA PRO A 11 -13.90 -26.95 -33.08
C PRO A 11 -15.25 -27.42 -32.50
N ASN A 12 -15.37 -27.77 -31.22
CA ASN A 12 -16.59 -28.40 -30.73
C ASN A 12 -16.89 -28.20 -29.23
N MET A 13 -16.91 -26.94 -28.78
CA MET A 13 -17.29 -26.60 -27.40
C MET A 13 -18.75 -26.10 -27.34
N PRO A 14 -19.63 -26.66 -26.47
CA PRO A 14 -21.03 -26.27 -26.36
C PRO A 14 -21.20 -24.79 -26.03
N LYS A 15 -22.22 -24.13 -26.60
CA LYS A 15 -22.48 -22.69 -26.47
C LYS A 15 -22.58 -22.19 -25.01
N TYR A 16 -22.93 -23.06 -24.07
CA TYR A 16 -23.03 -22.75 -22.63
C TYR A 16 -21.67 -22.74 -21.91
N VAL A 17 -20.71 -23.55 -22.34
CA VAL A 17 -19.33 -23.56 -21.80
C VAL A 17 -18.61 -22.24 -22.13
N TRP A 18 -18.98 -21.59 -23.24
CA TRP A 18 -18.49 -20.25 -23.59
C TRP A 18 -18.99 -19.17 -22.63
N GLN A 19 -20.18 -19.28 -22.06
CA GLN A 19 -20.69 -18.28 -21.12
C GLN A 19 -20.11 -18.47 -19.72
N GLU A 20 -19.93 -19.72 -19.28
CA GLU A 20 -19.32 -20.02 -17.98
C GLU A 20 -17.83 -19.65 -17.93
N LYS A 21 -17.04 -19.94 -18.99
CA LYS A 21 -15.62 -19.53 -19.05
C LYS A 21 -15.39 -18.04 -19.27
N PHE A 22 -16.37 -17.30 -19.79
CA PHE A 22 -16.31 -15.84 -19.88
C PHE A 22 -16.78 -15.13 -18.60
N ASN A 23 -17.52 -15.83 -17.73
CA ASN A 23 -17.94 -15.32 -16.42
C ASN A 23 -16.98 -15.66 -15.26
N GLU A 24 -15.92 -16.42 -15.51
CA GLU A 24 -15.00 -16.88 -14.45
C GLU A 24 -13.67 -16.12 -14.38
N ARG A 25 -13.53 -14.94 -15.00
CA ARG A 25 -12.28 -14.18 -14.88
C ARG A 25 -12.41 -12.68 -15.16
N ASP A 26 -13.34 -12.03 -14.46
CA ASP A 26 -13.23 -10.61 -14.18
C ASP A 26 -13.09 -10.43 -12.66
N ASP A 27 -11.97 -10.91 -12.12
CA ASP A 27 -11.53 -10.58 -10.77
C ASP A 27 -10.62 -9.35 -10.89
N SER A 28 -11.26 -8.23 -11.24
CA SER A 28 -10.67 -6.89 -11.27
C SER A 28 -10.80 -6.20 -9.91
N ARG A 29 -10.69 -6.96 -8.83
CA ARG A 29 -10.52 -6.46 -7.47
C ARG A 29 -9.08 -6.70 -7.08
N MET A 30 -8.37 -5.67 -6.61
CA MET A 30 -7.09 -5.89 -5.94
C MET A 30 -7.27 -6.95 -4.85
N GLU A 31 -6.46 -8.01 -4.90
CA GLU A 31 -6.36 -8.94 -3.76
C GLU A 31 -5.95 -8.13 -2.52
N LYS A 32 -6.57 -8.43 -1.37
CA LYS A 32 -6.25 -7.82 -0.07
C LYS A 32 -4.72 -7.83 0.13
N VAL A 33 -4.13 -6.66 0.30
CA VAL A 33 -2.68 -6.53 0.49
C VAL A 33 -2.35 -6.89 1.94
N ASP A 34 -1.49 -7.89 2.09
CA ASP A 34 -0.94 -8.28 3.38
C ASP A 34 0.26 -7.39 3.70
N PHE A 35 0.01 -6.31 4.45
CA PHE A 35 1.04 -5.32 4.76
C PHE A 35 1.97 -5.77 5.88
N LEU A 36 3.28 -5.64 5.67
CA LEU A 36 4.27 -5.85 6.72
C LEU A 36 4.04 -4.88 7.92
N PRO A 37 4.19 -5.36 9.18
CA PRO A 37 4.15 -4.56 10.41
C PRO A 37 5.03 -3.31 10.37
N LEU A 38 4.56 -2.21 10.96
CA LEU A 38 5.42 -1.05 11.20
C LEU A 38 6.59 -1.45 12.11
N GLY A 39 7.76 -0.86 11.86
CA GLY A 39 9.01 -1.27 12.52
C GLY A 39 9.67 -2.51 11.90
N THR A 40 9.07 -3.15 10.89
CA THR A 40 9.73 -4.22 10.13
C THR A 40 10.98 -3.67 9.45
N VAL A 41 12.11 -4.33 9.66
CA VAL A 41 13.40 -3.97 9.05
C VAL A 41 13.63 -4.87 7.84
N VAL A 42 13.84 -4.26 6.68
CA VAL A 42 14.04 -4.96 5.41
C VAL A 42 15.31 -4.52 4.69
N VAL A 43 15.75 -5.34 3.74
CA VAL A 43 16.73 -5.00 2.71
C VAL A 43 16.00 -5.01 1.38
N LEU A 44 16.23 -3.98 0.57
CA LEU A 44 15.62 -3.83 -0.77
C LEU A 44 16.53 -4.39 -1.86
N ASN A 45 15.93 -4.77 -2.99
CA ASN A 45 16.64 -5.26 -4.17
C ASN A 45 17.66 -4.22 -4.66
N GLY A 46 18.91 -4.64 -4.86
CA GLY A 46 19.99 -3.76 -5.34
C GLY A 46 20.59 -2.82 -4.31
N SER A 47 20.15 -2.88 -3.04
CA SER A 47 20.72 -2.11 -1.92
C SER A 47 21.39 -3.03 -0.89
N ILE A 48 22.42 -2.52 -0.22
CA ILE A 48 23.02 -3.14 0.97
C ILE A 48 22.55 -2.49 2.28
N LYS A 49 21.90 -1.33 2.19
CA LYS A 49 21.40 -0.60 3.37
C LYS A 49 20.05 -1.17 3.80
N LYS A 50 19.85 -1.25 5.11
CA LYS A 50 18.58 -1.62 5.73
C LYS A 50 17.68 -0.40 5.85
N VAL A 51 16.39 -0.62 5.72
CA VAL A 51 15.35 0.38 5.99
C VAL A 51 14.31 -0.21 6.93
N MET A 52 13.67 0.65 7.72
CA MET A 52 12.60 0.27 8.64
C MET A 52 11.29 0.91 8.19
N ILE A 53 10.26 0.08 7.99
CA ILE A 53 8.94 0.54 7.54
C ILE A 53 8.33 1.45 8.61
N ALA A 54 7.93 2.64 8.20
CA ALA A 54 7.34 3.68 9.04
C ALA A 54 5.93 4.07 8.59
N GLN A 55 5.57 3.78 7.34
CA GLN A 55 4.27 4.11 6.74
C GLN A 55 3.79 3.00 5.81
N ARG A 56 2.47 2.88 5.67
CA ARG A 56 1.79 1.98 4.72
C ARG A 56 0.85 2.79 3.83
N ALA A 57 0.61 2.31 2.60
CA ALA A 57 -0.34 2.86 1.64
C ALA A 57 -0.17 4.39 1.43
N VAL A 58 1.01 4.80 0.95
CA VAL A 58 1.40 6.21 0.85
C VAL A 58 1.20 6.72 -0.57
N TYR A 59 0.60 7.91 -0.69
CA TYR A 59 0.50 8.67 -1.94
C TYR A 59 1.49 9.83 -1.92
N VAL A 60 2.41 9.85 -2.88
CA VAL A 60 3.52 10.82 -2.95
C VAL A 60 3.44 11.62 -4.25
N PRO A 61 3.49 12.97 -4.21
CA PRO A 61 3.62 13.78 -5.41
C PRO A 61 5.00 13.56 -6.03
N VAL A 62 5.04 13.27 -7.33
CA VAL A 62 6.30 12.97 -8.05
C VAL A 62 6.87 14.21 -8.74
N ASN A 63 6.07 15.27 -8.89
CA ASN A 63 6.46 16.52 -9.53
C ASN A 63 6.22 17.71 -8.59
N GLU A 64 6.95 18.81 -8.80
CA GLU A 64 6.83 20.06 -8.00
C GLU A 64 5.42 20.66 -8.03
N ASP A 65 4.68 20.46 -9.11
CA ASP A 65 3.32 20.97 -9.28
C ASP A 65 2.24 20.10 -8.59
N GLU A 66 2.63 19.01 -7.91
CA GLU A 66 1.76 18.05 -7.18
C GLU A 66 0.63 17.43 -8.01
N THR A 67 0.70 17.55 -9.34
CA THR A 67 -0.33 17.07 -10.27
C THR A 67 -0.29 15.56 -10.46
N ASP A 68 0.90 14.97 -10.38
CA ASP A 68 1.14 13.54 -10.54
C ASP A 68 1.40 12.90 -9.19
N ILE A 69 0.39 12.19 -8.67
CA ILE A 69 0.46 11.47 -7.41
C ILE A 69 0.70 9.99 -7.70
N LYS A 70 1.74 9.42 -7.08
CA LYS A 70 2.06 7.99 -7.18
C LYS A 70 1.81 7.28 -5.85
N TYR A 71 1.22 6.10 -5.94
CA TYR A 71 1.01 5.21 -4.81
C TYR A 71 2.23 4.31 -4.58
N PHE A 72 2.57 4.10 -3.31
CA PHE A 72 3.54 3.12 -2.83
C PHE A 72 2.97 2.37 -1.63
N GLU A 73 3.28 1.07 -1.52
CA GLU A 73 2.82 0.27 -0.38
C GLU A 73 3.51 0.67 0.92
N TYR A 74 4.78 1.07 0.87
CA TYR A 74 5.55 1.41 2.06
C TYR A 74 6.32 2.73 1.94
N GLY A 75 6.38 3.44 3.05
CA GLY A 75 7.37 4.49 3.33
C GLY A 75 8.26 4.06 4.49
N ALA A 76 9.56 4.28 4.39
CA ALA A 76 10.53 3.81 5.37
C ALA A 76 11.63 4.82 5.66
N VAL A 77 12.26 4.65 6.82
CA VAL A 77 13.43 5.40 7.27
C VAL A 77 14.69 4.52 7.20
N LEU A 78 15.86 5.14 7.22
CA LEU A 78 17.13 4.39 7.27
C LEU A 78 17.26 3.65 8.60
N TYR A 79 17.93 2.50 8.59
CA TYR A 79 18.24 1.75 9.82
C TYR A 79 19.75 1.47 9.92
N PRO A 80 20.40 1.79 11.05
CA PRO A 80 19.84 2.24 12.32
C PRO A 80 19.67 3.77 12.47
N GLU A 81 19.95 4.56 11.43
CA GLU A 81 20.03 6.01 11.51
C GLU A 81 18.68 6.71 11.78
N GLY A 82 17.57 6.09 11.42
CA GLY A 82 16.24 6.67 11.53
C GLY A 82 15.95 7.71 10.43
N LEU A 83 15.13 8.71 10.76
CA LEU A 83 14.77 9.79 9.85
C LEU A 83 15.93 10.79 9.74
N VAL A 84 16.46 10.96 8.53
CA VAL A 84 17.55 11.89 8.23
C VAL A 84 17.04 12.95 7.28
N ASP A 85 17.13 14.22 7.68
CA ASP A 85 16.72 15.38 6.88
C ASP A 85 15.30 15.29 6.29
N GLY A 86 14.38 14.62 6.99
CA GLY A 86 13.00 14.41 6.54
C GLY A 86 12.87 13.47 5.34
N GLN A 87 13.93 12.77 4.95
CA GLN A 87 13.92 11.88 3.78
C GLN A 87 13.31 10.52 4.12
N LEU A 88 12.39 10.09 3.27
CA LEU A 88 11.77 8.76 3.30
C LEU A 88 12.15 7.97 2.05
N VAL A 89 12.20 6.65 2.21
CA VAL A 89 12.38 5.69 1.13
C VAL A 89 11.02 5.05 0.83
N TYR A 90 10.54 5.19 -0.40
CA TYR A 90 9.27 4.61 -0.84
C TYR A 90 9.51 3.38 -1.71
N PHE A 91 8.79 2.29 -1.46
CA PHE A 91 8.94 1.02 -2.19
C PHE A 91 7.68 0.15 -2.07
N ASN A 92 7.59 -0.89 -2.90
CA ASN A 92 6.51 -1.88 -2.89
C ASN A 92 7.00 -3.24 -2.36
N SER A 93 6.09 -4.15 -2.03
CA SER A 93 6.44 -5.50 -1.56
C SER A 93 7.35 -6.26 -2.54
N GLU A 94 7.21 -6.00 -3.85
CA GLU A 94 8.07 -6.60 -4.90
C GLU A 94 9.55 -6.15 -4.82
N ASP A 95 9.82 -5.00 -4.20
CA ASP A 95 11.17 -4.46 -4.04
C ASP A 95 11.89 -5.06 -2.82
N VAL A 96 11.17 -5.76 -1.94
CA VAL A 96 11.74 -6.35 -0.74
C VAL A 96 12.56 -7.58 -1.12
N TYR A 97 13.88 -7.47 -0.94
CA TYR A 97 14.79 -8.61 -1.11
C TYR A 97 14.69 -9.58 0.08
N LYS A 98 14.69 -9.03 1.30
CA LYS A 98 14.71 -9.83 2.53
C LYS A 98 14.19 -9.06 3.74
N VAL A 99 13.36 -9.72 4.55
CA VAL A 99 12.99 -9.27 5.90
C VAL A 99 14.08 -9.68 6.90
N ILE A 100 14.57 -8.73 7.67
CA ILE A 100 15.62 -8.92 8.69
C ILE A 100 15.00 -9.10 10.08
N ALA A 101 13.97 -8.32 10.39
CA ALA A 101 13.19 -8.41 11.61
C ALA A 101 11.76 -7.98 11.32
N VAL A 102 10.79 -8.70 11.85
CA VAL A 102 9.37 -8.32 11.77
C VAL A 102 9.08 -7.27 12.84
N GLY A 103 8.29 -6.28 12.47
CA GLY A 103 7.85 -5.22 13.35
C GLY A 103 6.82 -5.69 14.38
N TYR A 104 6.24 -4.73 15.10
CA TYR A 104 5.24 -5.01 16.12
C TYR A 104 3.83 -5.06 15.50
N THR A 105 3.03 -6.01 15.94
CA THR A 105 1.64 -6.19 15.50
C THR A 105 0.77 -6.56 16.70
N ASP A 106 -0.45 -6.04 16.72
CA ASP A 106 -1.51 -6.33 17.68
C ASP A 106 -2.88 -6.06 17.04
N ALA A 107 -3.94 -6.09 17.85
CA ALA A 107 -5.30 -5.88 17.36
C ALA A 107 -5.50 -4.51 16.70
N ASP A 108 -4.77 -3.47 17.13
CA ASP A 108 -4.86 -2.13 16.54
C ASP A 108 -4.18 -2.12 15.15
N ASP A 109 -3.03 -2.79 15.02
CA ASP A 109 -2.36 -3.00 13.73
C ASP A 109 -3.24 -3.76 12.74
N GLU A 110 -3.87 -4.85 13.19
CA GLU A 110 -4.78 -5.67 12.37
C GLU A 110 -5.97 -4.83 11.87
N LEU A 111 -6.62 -4.08 12.77
CA LEU A 111 -7.76 -3.22 12.42
C LEU A 111 -7.36 -2.14 11.40
N LEU A 112 -6.21 -1.49 11.59
CA LEU A 112 -5.73 -0.48 10.65
C LEU A 112 -5.43 -1.09 9.26
N VAL A 113 -4.85 -2.29 9.19
CA VAL A 113 -4.61 -2.99 7.92
C VAL A 113 -5.91 -3.34 7.21
N GLU A 114 -6.96 -3.70 7.95
CA GLU A 114 -8.29 -3.94 7.38
C GLU A 114 -8.90 -2.66 6.81
N GLU A 115 -8.87 -1.56 7.56
CA GLU A 115 -9.38 -0.26 7.10
C GLU A 115 -8.65 0.24 5.84
N ILE A 116 -7.32 0.08 5.78
CA ILE A 116 -6.53 0.42 4.59
C ILE A 116 -7.00 -0.38 3.38
N ASN A 117 -7.17 -1.69 3.52
CA ASN A 117 -7.59 -2.55 2.42
C ASN A 117 -9.01 -2.22 1.93
N GLU A 118 -9.95 -1.94 2.83
CA GLU A 118 -11.28 -1.47 2.46
C GLU A 118 -11.26 -0.13 1.72
N ALA A 119 -10.39 0.79 2.15
CA ALA A 119 -10.24 2.09 1.50
C ALA A 119 -9.66 1.94 0.08
N LEU A 120 -8.67 1.06 -0.11
CA LEU A 120 -8.09 0.77 -1.41
C LEU A 120 -9.12 0.16 -2.38
N GLU A 121 -9.97 -0.75 -1.91
CA GLU A 121 -11.06 -1.33 -2.73
C GLU A 121 -12.08 -0.27 -3.16
N LYS A 122 -12.42 0.68 -2.29
CA LYS A 122 -13.36 1.78 -2.63
C LYS A 122 -12.77 2.72 -3.69
N VAL A 123 -11.48 3.03 -3.60
CA VAL A 123 -10.78 3.89 -4.58
C VAL A 123 -10.70 3.24 -5.96
N GLU A 124 -10.61 1.90 -6.03
CA GLU A 124 -10.65 1.16 -7.29
C GLU A 124 -12.04 1.21 -7.96
N ASN A 125 -13.10 1.09 -7.16
CA ASN A 125 -14.48 0.99 -7.63
C ASN A 125 -15.12 2.34 -8.02
N GLU A 126 -14.52 3.48 -7.64
CA GLU A 126 -14.96 4.80 -8.10
C GLU A 126 -14.18 5.25 -9.35
N PRO A 127 -14.85 5.61 -10.46
CA PRO A 127 -14.16 6.17 -11.63
C PRO A 127 -13.50 7.49 -11.23
N LYS A 128 -12.16 7.56 -11.30
CA LYS A 128 -11.31 8.72 -10.99
C LYS A 128 -11.96 10.05 -11.39
N LYS A 129 -12.71 10.66 -10.47
CA LYS A 129 -12.95 12.10 -10.50
C LYS A 129 -11.71 12.70 -9.87
N VAL A 130 -10.83 13.21 -10.73
CA VAL A 130 -9.82 14.19 -10.31
C VAL A 130 -10.59 15.41 -9.83
N THR A 131 -10.96 15.39 -8.55
CA THR A 131 -11.53 16.54 -7.87
C THR A 131 -10.34 17.34 -7.39
N LYS A 132 -10.19 18.55 -7.93
CA LYS A 132 -9.17 19.50 -7.50
C LYS A 132 -9.22 19.59 -5.96
N ILE A 133 -8.12 19.25 -5.30
CA ILE A 133 -7.98 19.49 -3.87
C ILE A 133 -8.03 21.00 -3.71
N ALA A 134 -9.14 21.49 -3.14
CA ALA A 134 -9.25 22.86 -2.72
C ALA A 134 -8.31 23.02 -1.52
N GLU A 135 -7.38 23.97 -1.64
CA GLU A 135 -6.64 24.55 -0.53
C GLU A 135 -7.64 24.90 0.59
N ASN A 136 -7.39 24.36 1.79
CA ASN A 136 -7.83 24.79 3.13
C ASN A 136 -8.35 23.62 3.99
N SER A 137 -7.44 22.96 4.69
CA SER A 137 -7.51 22.90 6.16
C SER A 137 -6.22 22.28 6.72
N SER A 138 -5.38 23.14 7.29
CA SER A 138 -4.42 22.70 8.29
C SER A 138 -5.22 22.19 9.49
N SER A 139 -5.51 20.90 9.56
CA SER A 139 -5.93 20.30 10.82
C SER A 139 -4.69 20.14 11.69
N THR A 140 -4.38 21.14 12.50
CA THR A 140 -3.44 21.06 13.62
C THR A 140 -4.02 20.28 14.81
N VAL A 141 -4.87 19.29 14.52
CA VAL A 141 -5.46 18.45 15.56
C VAL A 141 -4.55 17.25 15.70
N ASP A 142 -3.71 17.26 16.73
CA ASP A 142 -2.90 16.10 17.12
C ASP A 142 -3.84 14.91 17.37
N PRO A 143 -3.79 13.85 16.55
CA PRO A 143 -4.66 12.69 16.67
C PRO A 143 -4.42 11.91 17.97
N PHE A 144 -3.34 12.21 18.70
CA PHE A 144 -2.99 11.57 19.97
C PHE A 144 -3.22 12.48 21.19
N SER A 145 -3.81 13.67 21.02
CA SER A 145 -4.09 14.60 22.13
C SER A 145 -4.89 13.97 23.28
N GLY A 146 -5.75 12.99 22.99
CA GLY A 146 -6.53 12.26 23.99
C GLY A 146 -5.78 11.15 24.77
N LEU A 147 -4.54 10.80 24.39
CA LEU A 147 -3.75 9.79 25.11
C LEU A 147 -3.06 10.36 26.35
N SER A 148 -2.68 11.65 26.31
CA SER A 148 -2.03 12.33 27.45
C SER A 148 -2.89 12.30 28.71
N GLU A 149 -4.21 12.51 28.58
CA GLU A 149 -5.14 12.53 29.72
C GLU A 149 -5.33 11.18 30.41
N LYS A 150 -5.02 10.06 29.72
CA LYS A 150 -5.12 8.72 30.29
C LYS A 150 -3.85 8.32 31.03
N PHE A 151 -2.68 8.76 30.57
CA PHE A 151 -1.40 8.49 31.24
C PHE A 151 -1.26 9.18 32.59
N ASP A 152 -1.79 10.40 32.75
CA ASP A 152 -1.75 11.13 34.03
C ASP A 152 -2.74 10.59 35.08
N LYS A 153 -3.69 9.74 34.69
CA LYS A 153 -4.70 9.17 35.59
C LYS A 153 -4.37 7.77 36.11
N GLY A 154 -3.32 7.13 35.60
CA GLY A 154 -2.83 5.86 36.13
C GLY A 154 -3.87 4.73 36.16
N GLU A 155 -4.73 4.64 35.15
CA GLU A 155 -5.60 3.48 34.88
C GLU A 155 -5.00 2.57 33.81
#